data_AF-A0AAW6H7R6-F1
#
_entry.id   AF-A0AAW6H7R6-F1
#
_cell.length_a   1.000
_cell.length_b   1.000
_cell.length_c   1.000
_cell.angle_alpha   90.00
_cell.angle_beta   90.00
_cell.angle_gamma   90.00
#
_symmetry.space_group_name_H-M   'P 1'
#
loop_
_entity.id
_entity.type
_entity.pdbx_description
1 polymer ?
#
loop_
_entity_poly.entity_id
_entity_poly.type
_entity_poly.pdbx_seq_one_letter_code
_entity_poly.pdbx_strand_id
1 'polypeptide(L)' 'MAFHAGMSIGIISKALGHFSIKVTETYLKPFENEKVDAANEELIISVAGYNEKKVA' A
#
# COMPACT_ATOMS: atom_id res chain seq x y z
N MET A 1 -2.68 6.26 -12.68
CA MET A 1 -3.69 6.99 -13.48
C MET A 1 -4.66 6.07 -14.22
N ALA A 2 -4.23 5.17 -15.11
CA ALA A 2 -5.16 4.29 -15.88
C ALA A 2 -6.12 3.43 -15.03
N PHE A 3 -5.60 2.75 -14.01
CA PHE A 3 -6.42 1.94 -13.08
C PHE A 3 -7.46 2.79 -12.31
N HIS A 4 -7.02 3.91 -11.74
CA HIS A 4 -7.89 4.85 -11.03
C HIS A 4 -8.86 5.61 -11.94
N ALA A 5 -8.61 5.64 -13.25
CA ALA A 5 -9.51 6.19 -14.27
C ALA A 5 -10.55 5.19 -14.77
N GLY A 6 -10.64 3.99 -14.18
CA GLY A 6 -11.64 2.98 -14.54
C GLY A 6 -11.35 2.23 -15.85
N MET A 7 -10.12 2.28 -16.36
CA MET A 7 -9.76 1.52 -17.56
C MET A 7 -9.79 0.00 -17.28
N SER A 8 -10.21 -0.78 -18.27
CA SER A 8 -10.23 -2.25 -18.17
C SER A 8 -8.84 -2.82 -17.87
N ILE A 9 -8.76 -3.72 -16.90
CA ILE A 9 -7.52 -4.40 -16.50
C ILE A 9 -6.89 -5.14 -17.68
N GLY A 10 -7.71 -5.69 -18.59
CA GLY A 10 -7.20 -6.35 -19.80
C GLY A 10 -6.43 -5.40 -20.74
N ILE A 11 -6.91 -4.16 -20.90
CA ILE A 11 -6.23 -3.14 -21.70
C ILE A 11 -4.92 -2.72 -21.04
N ILE A 12 -4.95 -2.51 -19.72
CA ILE A 12 -3.75 -2.17 -18.94
C ILE A 12 -2.72 -3.31 -19.04
N SER A 13 -3.16 -4.55 -18.87
CA SER A 13 -2.31 -5.75 -18.97
C SER A 13 -1.62 -5.86 -20.32
N LYS A 14 -2.35 -5.60 -21.41
CA LYS A 14 -1.82 -5.63 -22.78
C LYS A 14 -0.77 -4.55 -22.98
N ALA A 15 -1.04 -3.32 -22.52
CA ALA A 15 -0.12 -2.19 -22.64
C ALA A 15 1.16 -2.37 -21.83
N LEU A 16 1.06 -2.98 -20.65
CA LEU A 16 2.22 -3.30 -19.79
C LEU A 16 3.01 -4.53 -20.27
N GLY A 17 2.51 -5.29 -21.25
CA GLY A 17 3.16 -6.53 -21.69
C GLY A 17 3.14 -7.64 -20.64
N HIS A 18 2.19 -7.62 -19.71
CA HIS A 18 2.09 -8.62 -18.66
C HIS A 18 1.62 -9.97 -19.22
N PHE A 19 2.22 -11.04 -18.68
CA PHE A 19 1.94 -12.41 -19.07
C PHE A 19 0.48 -12.84 -18.80
N SER A 20 -0.19 -12.22 -17.82
CA SER A 20 -1.61 -12.46 -17.58
C SER A 20 -2.31 -11.26 -16.96
N ILE A 21 -3.64 -11.23 -17.08
CA ILE A 21 -4.50 -10.27 -16.37
C ILE A 21 -4.28 -10.39 -14.86
N LYS A 22 -4.06 -11.61 -14.34
CA LYS A 22 -3.85 -11.85 -12.91
C LYS A 22 -2.58 -11.17 -12.37
N VAL A 23 -1.53 -11.13 -13.18
CA VAL A 23 -0.30 -10.39 -12.87
C VAL A 23 -0.64 -8.91 -12.71
N THR A 24 -1.39 -8.34 -13.66
CA THR A 24 -1.83 -6.94 -13.62
C THR A 24 -2.70 -6.63 -12.40
N GLU A 25 -3.65 -7.51 -12.04
CA GLU A 25 -4.44 -7.37 -10.82
C GLU A 25 -3.57 -7.32 -9.57
N THR A 26 -2.55 -8.17 -9.49
CA THR A 26 -1.62 -8.20 -8.34
C THR A 26 -0.84 -6.91 -8.23
N TYR A 27 -0.36 -6.36 -9.35
CA TYR A 27 0.35 -5.07 -9.37
C TYR A 27 -0.53 -3.88 -9.03
N LEU A 28 -1.80 -3.91 -9.44
CA LEU A 28 -2.74 -2.80 -9.25
C LEU A 28 -3.53 -2.90 -7.94
N LYS A 29 -3.39 -4.00 -7.21
CA LYS A 29 -4.07 -4.18 -5.92
C LYS A 29 -3.70 -2.99 -5.03
N PRO A 30 -4.71 -2.25 -4.50
CA PRO A 30 -4.42 -1.18 -3.57
C PRO A 30 -3.75 -1.81 -2.35
N PHE A 31 -2.56 -1.30 -2.01
CA PHE A 31 -1.95 -1.57 -0.71
C PHE A 31 -2.68 -0.71 0.31
N GLU A 32 -3.02 -1.30 1.44
CA GLU A 32 -3.63 -0.59 2.56
C GLU A 32 -2.53 0.19 3.29
N ASN A 33 -1.87 1.12 2.58
CA ASN A 33 -0.80 1.95 3.12
C ASN A 33 -1.30 2.68 4.37
N GLU A 34 -2.55 3.13 4.39
CA GLU A 34 -3.21 3.72 5.56
C GLU A 34 -3.17 2.82 6.80
N LYS A 35 -3.31 1.49 6.64
CA LYS A 35 -3.21 0.55 7.78
C LYS A 35 -1.76 0.35 8.23
N VAL A 36 -0.82 0.35 7.28
CA VAL A 36 0.62 0.28 7.57
C VAL A 36 1.06 1.54 8.30
N ASP A 37 0.60 2.70 7.83
CA ASP A 37 0.89 4.00 8.41
C ASP A 37 0.29 4.12 9.82
N ALA A 38 -0.96 3.68 10.02
CA ALA A 38 -1.58 3.64 11.35
C ALA A 38 -0.84 2.71 12.33
N ALA A 39 -0.43 1.52 11.88
CA ALA A 39 0.36 0.60 12.71
C ALA A 39 1.75 1.17 13.04
N ASN A 40 2.38 1.87 12.09
CA ASN A 40 3.66 2.54 12.30
C ASN A 40 3.52 3.69 13.31
N GLU A 41 2.45 4.49 13.22
CA GLU A 41 2.15 5.57 14.16
C GLU A 41 1.96 5.02 15.58
N GLU A 42 1.16 3.96 15.74
CA GLU A 42 0.94 3.30 17.04
C GLU A 42 2.27 2.80 17.64
N LEU A 43 3.13 2.16 16.83
CA LEU A 43 4.44 1.72 17.26
C LEU A 43 5.33 2.89 17.71
N ILE A 44 5.39 3.96 16.93
CA ILE A 44 6.19 5.16 17.27
C ILE A 44 5.71 5.76 18.58
N ILE A 45 4.40 5.90 18.78
CA ILE A 45 3.80 6.41 20.04
C ILE A 45 4.17 5.48 21.21
N SER A 46 4.06 4.17 21.03
CA SER A 46 4.36 3.19 22.07
C SER A 46 5.82 3.24 22.54
N VAL A 47 6.75 3.46 21.61
CA VAL A 47 8.19 3.52 21.89
C VAL A 47 8.62 4.90 22.39
N ALA A 48 8.12 5.97 21.79
CA ALA A 48 8.41 7.35 22.20
C ALA A 48 7.88 7.63 23.62
N GLY A 49 6.64 7.24 23.91
CA GLY A 49 6.05 7.37 25.25
C GLY A 49 6.72 6.49 26.31
N TYR A 50 7.45 5.44 25.92
CA TYR A 50 8.26 4.63 26.83
C TYR A 50 9.58 5.31 27.21
N ASN A 51 10.17 6.07 26.29
CA ASN A 51 11.44 6.76 26.52
C ASN A 51 11.30 7.95 27.49
N GLU A 52 10.18 8.69 27.44
CA GLU A 52 9.93 9.80 28.38
C GLU A 52 9.76 9.34 29.83
N LYS A 53 9.17 8.16 30.06
CA LYS A 53 9.00 7.58 31.41
C LYS A 53 10.27 7.00 32.02
N LYS A 54 11.32 6.78 31.22
CA LYS A 54 12.63 6.31 31.70
C LYS A 54 13.58 7.46 32.08
N VAL A 55 13.32 8.67 31.61
CA VAL A 55 14.15 9.86 31.84
C VAL A 55 13.61 10.72 33.00
N ALA A 56 12.39 10.44 33.48
CA ALA A 56 11.79 11.05 34.67
C ALA A 56 12.10 10.28 35.97
#